data_AF-A0A7S2FHI6-F1
#
_entry.id   AF-A0A7S2FHI6-F1
#
_cell.length_a   1.000
_cell.length_b   1.000
_cell.length_c   1.000
_cell.angle_alpha   90.00
_cell.angle_beta   90.00
_cell.angle_gamma   90.00
#
_symmetry.space_group_name_H-M   'P 1'
#
loop_
_entity.id
_entity.type
_entity.pdbx_description
1 polymer ?
#
loop_
_entity_poly.entity_id
_entity_poly.type
_entity_poly.pdbx_seq_one_letter_code
_entity_poly.pdbx_strand_id
1 'polypeptide(L)'
;GDSIAFCRGSVACVVMNRKNATMEADLRVSLPDGEYCDILQSADPITCPRVRVQDGAARVAVPGIGGVAMHTDAMAVEREMPTTTTVPPKENDQEEEIKAMSE
;
A
#
# COMPACT_ATOMS: atom_id res chain seq x y z
N GLY A 1 -4.80 5.56 -29.69
CA GLY A 1 -4.84 4.66 -28.52
C GLY A 1 -5.74 5.28 -27.47
N ASP A 2 -6.41 4.45 -26.66
CA ASP A 2 -7.33 4.90 -25.59
C ASP A 2 -6.74 4.76 -24.19
N SER A 3 -5.47 4.36 -24.11
CA SER A 3 -4.76 4.17 -22.86
C SER A 3 -3.34 4.68 -23.02
N ILE A 4 -2.77 5.18 -21.94
CA ILE A 4 -1.40 5.67 -21.89
C ILE A 4 -0.81 5.37 -20.52
N ALA A 5 0.47 5.01 -20.49
CA ALA A 5 1.25 4.87 -19.28
C ALA A 5 2.60 5.55 -19.49
N PHE A 6 3.06 6.29 -18.49
CA PHE A 6 4.41 6.85 -18.51
C PHE A 6 4.93 7.09 -17.09
N CYS A 7 6.24 7.18 -16.96
CA CYS A 7 6.92 7.42 -15.70
C CYS A 7 7.82 8.65 -15.79
N ARG A 8 8.06 9.27 -14.63
CA ARG A 8 9.06 10.31 -14.41
C ARG A 8 10.28 9.68 -13.74
N GLY A 9 11.16 9.11 -14.54
CA GLY A 9 12.32 8.37 -14.06
C GLY A 9 11.91 7.25 -13.08
N SER A 10 12.64 7.13 -11.98
CA SER A 10 12.39 6.15 -10.91
C SER A 10 11.52 6.67 -9.76
N VAL A 11 10.80 7.78 -9.96
CA VAL A 11 10.11 8.48 -8.86
C VAL A 11 8.59 8.34 -8.91
N ALA A 12 7.99 8.39 -10.11
CA ALA A 12 6.53 8.36 -10.24
C ALA A 12 6.10 7.74 -11.57
N CYS A 13 4.94 7.10 -11.59
CA CYS A 13 4.28 6.59 -12.79
C CYS A 13 2.78 6.87 -12.75
N VAL A 14 2.20 7.10 -13.93
CA VAL A 14 0.75 7.28 -14.11
C VAL A 14 0.27 6.45 -15.28
N VAL A 15 -0.94 5.93 -15.14
CA VAL A 15 -1.63 5.10 -16.12
C VAL A 15 -3.04 5.62 -16.26
N MET A 16 -3.49 5.83 -17.48
CA MET A 16 -4.84 6.31 -17.78
C MET A 16 -5.53 5.38 -18.77
N ASN A 17 -6.83 5.21 -18.58
CA ASN A 17 -7.70 4.37 -19.39
C ASN A 17 -8.97 5.16 -19.76
N ARG A 18 -9.11 5.48 -21.04
CA ARG A 18 -10.28 6.17 -21.61
C ARG A 18 -11.34 5.20 -22.13
N LYS A 19 -11.15 3.89 -21.99
CA LYS A 19 -12.21 2.92 -22.28
C LYS A 19 -13.25 2.96 -21.16
N ASN A 20 -14.49 2.55 -21.45
CA ASN A 20 -15.55 2.48 -20.43
C ASN A 20 -15.38 1.28 -19.46
N ALA A 21 -14.55 0.30 -19.83
CA ALA A 21 -14.29 -0.88 -19.03
C ALA A 21 -12.92 -0.80 -18.34
N THR A 22 -12.77 -1.52 -17.22
CA THR A 22 -11.48 -1.71 -16.55
C THR A 22 -10.45 -2.33 -17.50
N MET A 23 -9.21 -1.84 -17.42
CA MET A 23 -8.07 -2.34 -18.18
C MET A 23 -7.06 -2.97 -17.23
N GLU A 24 -6.76 -4.25 -17.43
CA GLU A 24 -5.60 -4.91 -16.84
C GLU A 24 -4.35 -4.55 -17.66
N ALA A 25 -3.31 -4.05 -17.02
CA ALA A 25 -2.05 -3.70 -17.68
C ALA A 25 -0.85 -4.20 -16.89
N ASP A 26 0.08 -4.85 -17.61
CA ASP A 26 1.42 -5.18 -17.13
C ASP A 26 2.38 -4.10 -17.60
N LEU A 27 2.94 -3.35 -16.66
CA LEU A 27 3.77 -2.18 -16.92
C LEU A 27 5.22 -2.48 -16.58
N ARG A 28 6.13 -2.04 -17.46
CA ARG A 28 7.54 -1.90 -17.11
C ARG A 28 7.76 -0.53 -16.53
N VAL A 29 8.23 -0.49 -15.29
CA VAL A 29 8.45 0.74 -14.52
C VAL A 29 9.86 0.74 -13.97
N SER A 30 10.37 1.93 -13.67
CA SER A 30 11.67 2.11 -13.02
C SER A 30 11.54 2.47 -11.55
N LEU A 31 10.34 2.30 -10.98
CA LEU A 31 10.13 2.45 -9.55
C LEU A 31 10.87 1.33 -8.81
N PRO A 32 11.44 1.60 -7.62
CA PRO A 32 11.93 0.56 -6.73
C PRO A 32 10.83 -0.46 -6.39
N ASP A 33 11.24 -1.68 -6.11
CA ASP A 33 10.33 -2.72 -5.63
C ASP A 33 9.64 -2.28 -4.32
N GLY A 34 8.35 -2.56 -4.22
CA GLY A 34 7.54 -2.13 -3.06
C GLY A 34 6.04 -2.10 -3.33
N GLU A 35 5.29 -1.73 -2.31
CA GLU A 35 3.85 -1.49 -2.37
C GLU A 35 3.60 0.02 -2.43
N TYR A 36 2.84 0.48 -3.40
CA TYR A 36 2.53 1.88 -3.61
C TYR A 36 1.03 2.11 -3.50
N CYS A 37 0.63 3.25 -2.96
CA CYS A 37 -0.75 3.70 -3.01
C CYS A 37 -1.12 4.16 -4.42
N ASP A 38 -2.31 3.78 -4.88
CA ASP A 38 -2.98 4.52 -5.94
C ASP A 38 -3.49 5.85 -5.38
N ILE A 39 -2.68 6.89 -5.54
CA ILE A 39 -2.95 8.21 -4.97
C ILE A 39 -4.13 8.93 -5.64
N LEU A 40 -4.63 8.44 -6.78
CA LEU A 40 -5.86 8.97 -7.37
C LEU A 40 -7.10 8.54 -6.58
N GLN A 41 -7.00 7.49 -5.78
CA GLN A 41 -8.07 7.00 -4.92
C GLN A 41 -7.87 7.42 -3.46
N SER A 42 -6.65 7.24 -2.93
CA SER A 42 -6.31 7.65 -1.58
C SER A 42 -4.79 7.72 -1.39
N ALA A 43 -4.32 8.75 -0.70
CA ALA A 43 -2.92 8.89 -0.28
C ALA A 43 -2.67 8.39 1.15
N ASP A 44 -3.68 7.83 1.83
CA ASP A 44 -3.50 7.24 3.15
C ASP A 44 -2.64 5.96 3.03
N PRO A 45 -1.43 5.94 3.60
CA PRO A 45 -0.48 4.84 3.42
C PRO A 45 -0.97 3.52 4.05
N ILE A 46 -1.94 3.56 4.96
CA ILE A 46 -2.50 2.41 5.67
C ILE A 46 -3.68 1.83 4.90
N THR A 47 -4.50 2.66 4.24
CA THR A 47 -5.81 2.25 3.70
C THR A 47 -5.98 2.37 2.19
N CYS A 48 -5.00 2.91 1.48
CA CYS A 48 -5.06 3.06 0.03
C CYS A 48 -5.18 1.72 -0.73
N PRO A 49 -5.80 1.73 -1.92
CA PRO A 49 -5.61 0.66 -2.90
C PRO A 49 -4.13 0.55 -3.27
N ARG A 50 -3.61 -0.68 -3.33
CA ARG A 50 -2.17 -0.94 -3.48
C ARG A 50 -1.82 -1.41 -4.88
N VAL A 51 -0.65 -0.98 -5.34
CA VAL A 51 0.02 -1.48 -6.54
C VAL A 51 1.39 -2.00 -6.13
N ARG A 52 1.65 -3.28 -6.40
CA ARG A 52 2.95 -3.89 -6.18
C ARG A 52 3.85 -3.67 -7.38
N VAL A 53 5.07 -3.20 -7.11
CA VAL A 53 6.20 -3.23 -8.04
C VAL A 53 7.15 -4.34 -7.61
N GLN A 54 7.50 -5.22 -8.53
CA GLN A 54 8.47 -6.29 -8.33
C GLN A 54 9.27 -6.50 -9.61
N ASP A 55 10.60 -6.53 -9.51
CA ASP A 55 11.52 -6.72 -10.65
C ASP A 55 11.25 -5.73 -11.81
N GLY A 56 10.92 -4.48 -11.45
CA GLY A 56 10.58 -3.41 -12.41
C GLY A 56 9.28 -3.66 -13.20
N ALA A 57 8.42 -4.55 -12.71
CA ALA A 57 7.10 -4.81 -13.26
C ALA A 57 6.00 -4.44 -12.26
N ALA A 58 4.88 -3.91 -12.77
CA ALA A 58 3.67 -3.65 -11.99
C ALA A 58 2.44 -4.08 -12.76
N ARG A 59 1.56 -4.85 -12.12
CA ARG A 59 0.25 -5.22 -12.67
C ARG A 59 -0.82 -4.33 -12.06
N VAL A 60 -1.56 -3.62 -12.91
CA VAL A 60 -2.57 -2.64 -12.47
C VAL A 60 -3.92 -2.91 -13.12
N ALA A 61 -4.98 -2.75 -12.33
CA ALA A 61 -6.36 -2.69 -12.80
C ALA A 61 -6.78 -1.22 -12.87
N VAL A 62 -6.83 -0.66 -14.08
CA VAL A 62 -7.16 0.76 -14.29
C VAL A 62 -8.65 0.90 -14.60
N PRO A 63 -9.45 1.57 -13.75
CA PRO A 63 -10.88 1.74 -13.98
C PRO A 63 -11.19 2.35 -15.35
N GLY A 64 -12.41 2.08 -15.85
CA GLY A 64 -12.90 2.74 -17.05
C GLY A 64 -13.06 4.24 -16.81
N ILE A 65 -12.69 5.05 -17.79
CA ILE A 65 -12.67 6.52 -17.69
C ILE A 65 -11.94 6.97 -16.42
N GLY A 66 -10.73 6.43 -16.21
CA GLY A 66 -10.00 6.57 -14.96
C GLY A 66 -8.50 6.40 -15.11
N GLY A 67 -7.82 6.32 -13.97
CA GLY A 67 -6.38 6.16 -13.90
C GLY A 67 -5.90 5.52 -12.62
N VAL A 68 -4.61 5.22 -12.58
CA VAL A 68 -3.84 4.82 -11.41
C VAL A 68 -2.57 5.67 -11.39
N ALA A 69 -2.21 6.24 -10.24
CA ALA A 69 -0.94 6.95 -10.09
C ALA A 69 -0.21 6.52 -8.82
N MET A 70 1.11 6.38 -8.92
CA MET A 70 1.98 5.93 -7.84
C MET A 70 3.31 6.69 -7.85
N HIS A 71 3.85 6.98 -6.67
CA HIS A 71 5.17 7.62 -6.51
C HIS A 71 5.87 7.20 -5.21
N THR A 72 7.18 7.39 -5.15
CA THR A 72 8.03 6.95 -4.02
C THR A 72 7.67 7.56 -2.66
N ASP A 73 7.09 8.77 -2.63
CA ASP A 73 6.62 9.37 -1.37
C ASP A 73 5.24 8.86 -0.91
N ALA A 74 4.60 7.96 -1.67
CA ALA A 74 3.32 7.34 -1.36
C ALA A 74 3.42 5.80 -1.35
N MET A 75 4.49 5.29 -0.75
CA MET A 75 4.59 3.85 -0.46
C MET A 75 3.60 3.48 0.64
N ALA A 76 2.88 2.38 0.42
CA ALA A 76 1.97 1.85 1.41
C ALA A 76 2.78 1.30 2.58
N VAL A 77 2.35 1.62 3.80
CA VAL A 77 2.87 0.94 4.99
C VAL A 77 2.04 -0.31 5.20
N GLU A 78 2.68 -1.39 5.64
CA GLU A 78 1.89 -2.46 6.23
C GLU A 78 1.10 -1.85 7.37
N ARG A 79 -0.20 -2.14 7.43
CA ARG A 79 -0.86 -1.97 8.71
C ARG A 79 -0.10 -2.91 9.63
N GLU A 80 0.52 -2.38 10.67
CA GLU A 80 0.77 -3.22 11.83
C GLU A 80 -0.61 -3.72 12.24
N MET A 81 -0.99 -4.89 11.74
CA MET A 81 -1.93 -5.71 12.47
C MET A 81 -1.31 -5.78 13.85
N PRO A 82 -2.04 -5.49 14.95
CA PRO A 82 -1.54 -5.80 16.26
C PRO A 82 -1.24 -7.29 16.23
N THR A 83 0.01 -7.62 15.97
CA THR A 83 0.53 -8.93 16.21
C THR A 83 0.42 -8.96 17.71
N THR A 84 -0.54 -9.72 18.24
CA THR A 84 -0.51 -10.15 19.62
C THR A 84 0.86 -10.76 19.82
N THR A 85 1.79 -9.92 20.25
CA THR A 85 3.13 -10.31 20.63
C THR A 85 2.86 -10.95 21.97
N THR A 86 2.78 -12.28 21.98
CA THR A 86 2.96 -13.07 23.19
C THR A 86 4.38 -12.79 23.66
N VAL A 87 4.56 -11.65 24.32
CA VAL A 87 5.69 -11.41 25.21
C VAL A 87 5.58 -12.55 26.23
N PRO A 88 6.54 -13.49 26.33
CA PRO A 88 6.55 -14.39 27.46
C PRO A 88 6.62 -13.51 28.72
N PRO A 89 5.77 -13.74 29.73
CA PRO A 89 5.71 -12.86 30.88
C PRO A 89 7.11 -12.71 31.48
N LYS A 90 7.60 -11.47 31.57
CA LYS A 90 8.61 -11.16 32.57
C LYS A 90 7.89 -11.26 33.91
N GLU A 91 8.17 -12.35 34.60
CA GLU A 91 7.81 -12.63 35.98
C GLU A 91 8.32 -11.48 36.86
N ASN A 92 7.47 -10.46 37.12
CA ASN A 92 7.46 -9.66 38.36
C ASN A 92 6.46 -8.49 38.47
N ASP A 93 5.63 -8.18 37.47
CA ASP A 93 4.76 -6.97 37.57
C ASP A 93 3.27 -7.26 37.94
N GLN A 94 2.91 -8.47 38.39
CA GLN A 94 1.50 -8.82 38.71
C GLN A 94 1.15 -8.87 40.21
N GLU A 95 2.09 -8.54 41.11
CA GLU A 95 1.86 -8.73 42.55
C GLU A 95 1.24 -7.51 43.27
N GLU A 96 1.13 -6.34 42.64
CA GLU A 96 0.55 -5.14 43.27
C GLU A 96 -0.97 -4.96 43.07
N GLU A 97 -1.57 -5.51 42.00
CA GLU A 97 -2.99 -5.26 41.72
C GLU A 97 -3.94 -6.12 42.57
N ILE A 98 -3.49 -7.27 43.07
CA ILE A 98 -4.34 -8.20 43.85
C ILE A 98 -4.57 -7.70 45.29
N LYS A 99 -3.72 -6.81 45.82
CA LYS A 99 -3.85 -6.34 47.22
C LYS A 99 -4.90 -5.24 47.41
N ALA A 100 -5.38 -4.60 46.35
CA ALA A 100 -6.35 -3.49 46.45
C ALA A 100 -7.84 -3.93 46.44
N MET A 101 -8.12 -5.24 46.38
CA MET A 101 -9.49 -5.79 46.33
C MET A 101 -9.84 -6.68 47.54
N SER A 102 -9.18 -6.52 48.69
CA SER A 102 -9.42 -7.37 49.87
C SER A 102 -9.45 -6.64 51.21
N GLU A 103 -9.85 -5.36 51.25
CA GLU A 103 -10.30 -4.71 52.50
C GLU A 103 -11.69 -4.10 52.33
#